data_AF-A0A0G1C885-F1
#
_entry.id   AF-A0A0G1C885-F1
#
_cell.length_a   1.000
_cell.length_b   1.000
_cell.length_c   1.000
_cell.angle_alpha   90.00
_cell.angle_beta   90.00
_cell.angle_gamma   90.00
#
_symmetry.space_group_name_H-M   'P 1'
#
loop_
_entity.id
_entity.type
_entity.pdbx_description
1 polymer ?
#
loop_
_entity_poly.entity_id
_entity_poly.type
_entity_poly.pdbx_seq_one_letter_code
_entity_poly.pdbx_strand_id
1 'polypeptide(L)'
;PLYYIKYGPIELATVRLETKFGDTAVAVNPKDKRYKNFVGKEIKIQTILGPAKIKVIADEAVDIKFGTGAVKVTPAHDPNDFEMWKRHKEEIPGPKTVIDQYGRMDLREFWEKERAKKYHGLKIAEARNLIAQDMQKEGLMAKIDNDYTHTVATCYKCGTILEPRILPQWFISMTKPPAKGKKSLRDLGVETVKKGEVKFIPQRMEKIYMHWMKNLRDWNISRQIVWGIRIPAWYCRPKTFEKIMGFYTGVVPEVAKGKTKTYRIRDHQFKQGDIVGFENSQTKEIFGQAKIIKIEKIPLSQINLKDPGHYKTYESHEELIEAIKKHQPQKEVNENTEVIVYSYEFSKLDKKDSGCGNVIVSTKTPEKCPRCGSKNLEQDSDVFDTWFSSGQWPFAVQNFLSYGRYGNRLGYSFFLGGAHGYARKIQNRKSAF
;
A
#
# COMPACT_ATOMS: atom_id res chain seq x y z
N PRO A 1 15.52 14.55 18.25
CA PRO A 1 15.73 13.79 19.50
C PRO A 1 15.71 12.28 19.27
N LEU A 2 16.51 11.55 20.04
CA LEU A 2 16.39 10.11 20.24
C LEU A 2 15.55 9.88 21.50
N TYR A 3 14.44 9.17 21.35
CA TYR A 3 13.51 8.87 22.42
C TYR A 3 13.79 7.46 22.95
N TYR A 4 13.99 7.35 24.26
CA TYR A 4 14.07 6.09 24.97
C TYR A 4 12.72 5.83 25.62
N ILE A 5 12.07 4.74 25.22
CA ILE A 5 10.70 4.42 25.60
C ILE A 5 10.63 3.08 26.32
N LYS A 6 9.72 2.97 27.29
CA LYS A 6 9.45 1.73 28.01
C LYS A 6 8.53 0.85 27.17
N TYR A 7 8.94 -0.38 26.92
CA TYR A 7 8.23 -1.37 26.10
C TYR A 7 8.06 -2.68 26.87
N GLY A 8 7.42 -2.58 28.04
CA GLY A 8 7.32 -3.68 28.98
C GLY A 8 8.67 -3.94 29.66
N PRO A 9 9.21 -5.17 29.65
CA PRO A 9 10.50 -5.48 30.27
C PRO A 9 11.72 -5.00 29.43
N ILE A 10 11.48 -4.42 28.25
CA ILE A 10 12.52 -3.95 27.34
C ILE A 10 12.36 -2.44 27.15
N GLU A 11 13.47 -1.71 27.17
CA GLU A 11 13.52 -0.32 26.72
C GLU A 11 14.00 -0.25 25.28
N LEU A 12 13.43 0.66 24.49
CA LEU A 12 13.77 0.85 23.07
C LEU A 12 14.23 2.27 22.81
N ALA A 13 15.14 2.45 21.84
CA ALA A 13 15.52 3.75 21.33
C ALA A 13 14.91 3.99 19.94
N THR A 14 14.29 5.15 19.71
CA THR A 14 13.72 5.50 18.40
C THR A 14 13.72 7.00 18.14
N VAL A 15 13.82 7.41 16.87
CA VAL A 15 13.62 8.81 16.44
C VAL A 15 12.21 9.08 15.91
N ARG A 16 11.39 8.03 15.72
CA ARG A 16 10.07 8.11 15.06
C ARG A 16 8.94 7.56 15.94
N LEU A 17 8.57 8.29 16.99
CA LEU A 17 7.46 7.91 17.90
C LEU A 17 6.11 7.75 17.20
N GLU A 18 5.84 8.56 16.18
CA GLU A 18 4.58 8.53 15.43
C GLU A 18 4.35 7.21 14.69
N THR A 19 5.43 6.53 14.29
CA THR A 19 5.35 5.25 13.57
C THR A 19 5.01 4.08 14.50
N LYS A 20 5.05 4.30 15.81
CA LYS A 20 4.96 3.27 16.85
C LYS A 20 3.58 2.61 16.96
N PHE A 21 2.57 3.13 16.27
CA PHE A 21 1.26 2.49 16.10
C PHE A 21 1.31 1.34 15.08
N GLY A 22 2.28 1.35 14.16
CA GLY A 22 2.47 0.33 13.14
C GLY A 22 3.47 -0.76 13.52
N ASP A 23 3.91 -0.81 14.78
CA ASP A 23 4.88 -1.79 15.26
C ASP A 23 4.33 -3.21 15.11
N THR A 24 5.15 -4.09 14.55
CA THR A 24 4.83 -5.51 14.38
C THR A 24 5.66 -6.41 15.29
N ALA A 25 6.84 -5.96 15.69
CA ALA A 25 7.75 -6.70 16.56
C ALA A 25 8.72 -5.76 17.32
N VAL A 26 9.44 -6.33 18.27
CA VAL A 26 10.71 -5.80 18.78
C VAL A 26 11.83 -6.69 18.26
N ALA A 27 12.87 -6.12 17.67
CA ALA A 27 14.05 -6.86 17.23
C ALA A 27 15.22 -6.61 18.18
N VAL A 28 15.94 -7.69 18.48
CA VAL A 28 17.19 -7.68 19.26
C VAL A 28 18.25 -8.46 18.50
N ASN A 29 19.53 -8.16 18.75
CA ASN A 29 20.59 -8.95 18.13
C ASN A 29 20.68 -10.34 18.79
N PRO A 30 20.78 -11.46 18.04
CA PRO A 30 20.93 -12.80 18.60
C PRO A 30 22.17 -12.97 19.50
N LYS A 31 23.20 -12.14 19.32
CA LYS A 31 24.43 -12.15 20.11
C LYS A 31 24.32 -11.31 21.39
N ASP A 32 23.23 -10.58 21.57
CA ASP A 32 22.99 -9.78 22.78
C ASP A 32 22.46 -10.64 23.93
N LYS A 33 23.33 -10.92 24.89
CA LYS A 33 23.00 -11.74 26.07
C LYS A 33 21.89 -11.11 26.94
N ARG A 34 21.70 -9.78 26.90
CA ARG A 34 20.69 -9.08 27.71
C ARG A 34 19.26 -9.52 27.38
N TYR A 35 19.01 -9.84 26.10
CA TYR A 35 17.65 -10.11 25.60
C TYR A 35 17.37 -11.56 25.23
N LYS A 36 18.35 -12.47 25.41
CA LYS A 36 18.25 -13.88 25.02
C LYS A 36 16.99 -14.58 25.55
N ASN A 37 16.56 -14.23 26.75
CA ASN A 37 15.38 -14.83 27.40
C ASN A 37 14.03 -14.35 26.83
N PHE A 38 14.01 -13.29 26.02
CA PHE A 38 12.80 -12.74 25.41
C PHE A 38 12.61 -13.18 23.95
N VAL A 39 13.69 -13.56 23.25
CA VAL A 39 13.64 -13.99 21.85
C VAL A 39 12.61 -15.10 21.65
N GLY A 40 11.75 -14.93 20.65
CA GLY A 40 10.67 -15.87 20.33
C GLY A 40 9.46 -15.78 21.26
N LYS A 41 9.46 -14.92 22.28
CA LYS A 41 8.32 -14.75 23.20
C LYS A 41 7.51 -13.51 22.86
N GLU A 42 6.24 -13.54 23.26
CA GLU A 42 5.42 -12.33 23.33
C GLU A 42 5.60 -11.67 24.69
N ILE A 43 5.89 -10.37 24.67
CA ILE A 43 5.95 -9.54 25.87
C ILE A 43 4.70 -8.66 25.95
N LYS A 44 4.20 -8.46 27.16
CA LYS A 44 3.14 -7.49 27.42
C LYS A 44 3.76 -6.10 27.45
N ILE A 45 3.15 -5.17 26.74
CA ILE A 45 3.60 -3.78 26.66
C ILE A 45 2.44 -2.85 27.00
N GLN A 46 2.76 -1.71 27.61
CA GLN A 46 1.81 -0.61 27.73
C GLN A 46 2.07 0.37 26.58
N THR A 47 1.09 0.53 25.70
CA THR A 47 1.15 1.53 24.63
C THR A 47 0.38 2.79 25.04
N ILE A 48 0.59 3.86 24.30
CA ILE A 48 -0.23 5.07 24.43
C ILE A 48 -1.71 4.82 24.11
N LEU A 49 -2.06 3.72 23.44
CA LEU A 49 -3.44 3.30 23.18
C LEU A 49 -3.92 2.19 24.12
N GLY A 50 -3.23 1.97 25.24
CA GLY A 50 -3.54 0.91 26.19
C GLY A 50 -2.64 -0.32 26.08
N PRO A 51 -2.93 -1.39 26.84
CA PRO A 51 -2.11 -2.59 26.87
C PRO A 51 -2.14 -3.33 25.52
N ALA A 52 -1.01 -3.92 25.15
CA ALA A 52 -0.86 -4.76 23.96
C ALA A 52 0.16 -5.89 24.20
N LYS A 53 0.28 -6.79 23.23
CA LYS A 53 1.35 -7.80 23.18
C LYS A 53 2.18 -7.57 21.92
N ILE A 54 3.48 -7.83 22.02
CA ILE A 54 4.38 -7.78 20.87
C ILE A 54 5.40 -8.91 20.93
N LYS A 55 5.71 -9.48 19.76
CA LYS A 55 6.70 -10.54 19.61
C LYS A 55 8.11 -9.95 19.63
N VAL A 56 9.04 -10.61 20.31
CA VAL A 56 10.46 -10.30 20.23
C VAL A 56 11.15 -11.27 19.25
N ILE A 57 11.79 -10.73 18.23
CA ILE A 57 12.53 -11.48 17.20
C ILE A 57 14.04 -11.24 17.33
N ALA A 58 14.84 -12.20 16.88
CA ALA A 58 16.29 -12.06 16.81
C ALA A 58 16.74 -11.78 15.38
N ASP A 59 17.35 -10.62 15.14
CA ASP A 59 17.84 -10.21 13.83
C ASP A 59 19.25 -9.59 13.95
N GLU A 60 20.20 -10.05 13.13
CA GLU A 60 21.59 -9.59 13.15
C GLU A 60 21.77 -8.14 12.69
N ALA A 61 20.77 -7.54 12.02
CA ALA A 61 20.80 -6.14 11.61
C ALA A 61 20.72 -5.16 12.79
N VAL A 62 20.32 -5.61 13.98
CA VAL A 62 20.25 -4.77 15.18
C VAL A 62 21.64 -4.53 15.75
N ASP A 63 22.05 -3.27 15.90
CA ASP A 63 23.30 -2.91 16.57
C ASP A 63 23.16 -2.99 18.10
N ILE A 64 23.94 -3.88 18.72
CA ILE A 64 23.99 -4.09 20.18
C ILE A 64 24.39 -2.81 20.93
N LYS A 65 25.27 -1.99 20.34
CA LYS A 65 25.84 -0.80 20.98
C LYS A 65 24.96 0.44 20.85
N PHE A 66 24.06 0.47 19.87
CA PHE A 66 23.20 1.62 19.63
C PHE A 66 21.98 1.61 20.56
N GLY A 67 21.71 2.75 21.20
CA GLY A 67 20.56 2.90 22.08
C GLY A 67 20.56 1.86 23.20
N THR A 68 19.56 0.99 23.21
CA THR A 68 19.42 -0.10 24.19
C THR A 68 19.85 -1.47 23.64
N GLY A 69 20.24 -1.57 22.36
CA GLY A 69 20.44 -2.84 21.66
C GLY A 69 19.14 -3.56 21.26
N ALA A 70 17.99 -2.87 21.40
CA ALA A 70 16.67 -3.33 20.99
C ALA A 70 15.96 -2.23 20.18
N VAL A 71 15.29 -2.62 19.10
CA VAL A 71 14.63 -1.68 18.18
C VAL A 71 13.19 -2.11 17.94
N LYS A 72 12.29 -1.13 17.81
CA LYS A 72 10.93 -1.40 17.30
C LYS A 72 11.00 -1.74 15.82
N VAL A 73 10.13 -2.63 15.34
CA VAL A 73 10.04 -2.99 13.93
C VAL A 73 8.74 -2.44 13.36
N THR A 74 8.81 -1.47 12.45
CA THR A 74 7.66 -0.84 11.79
C THR A 74 7.79 -0.94 10.26
N PRO A 75 7.49 -2.11 9.66
CA PRO A 75 7.86 -2.42 8.27
C PRO A 75 7.26 -1.50 7.21
N ALA A 76 6.14 -0.84 7.48
CA ALA A 76 5.52 0.05 6.51
C ALA A 76 6.19 1.44 6.41
N HIS A 77 7.06 1.79 7.37
CA HIS A 77 7.56 3.16 7.58
C HIS A 77 9.09 3.26 7.66
N ASP A 78 9.81 2.14 7.52
CA ASP A 78 11.27 2.13 7.44
C ASP A 78 11.76 0.97 6.53
N PRO A 79 12.70 1.23 5.59
CA PRO A 79 13.21 0.19 4.70
C PRO A 79 13.97 -0.94 5.42
N ASN A 80 14.72 -0.65 6.49
CA ASN A 80 15.43 -1.69 7.24
C ASN A 80 14.44 -2.56 8.01
N ASP A 81 13.40 -1.95 8.59
CA ASP A 81 12.30 -2.67 9.23
C ASP A 81 11.54 -3.55 8.23
N PHE A 82 11.37 -3.09 6.99
CA PHE A 82 10.79 -3.88 5.92
C PHE A 82 11.68 -5.08 5.53
N GLU A 83 12.99 -4.89 5.45
CA GLU A 83 13.93 -5.99 5.21
C GLU A 83 13.94 -7.01 6.37
N MET A 84 13.88 -6.54 7.63
CA MET A 84 13.71 -7.41 8.81
C MET A 84 12.42 -8.20 8.71
N TRP A 85 11.30 -7.54 8.41
CA TRP A 85 10.02 -8.22 8.23
C TRP A 85 10.06 -9.29 7.14
N LYS A 86 10.73 -9.04 5.99
CA LYS A 86 10.86 -10.06 4.95
C LYS A 86 11.60 -11.32 5.41
N ARG A 87 12.60 -11.18 6.30
CA ARG A 87 13.32 -12.32 6.90
C ARG A 87 12.47 -13.08 7.91
N HIS A 88 11.57 -12.37 8.60
CA HIS A 88 10.75 -12.91 9.69
C HIS A 88 9.25 -12.99 9.35
N LYS A 89 8.89 -13.03 8.06
CA LYS A 89 7.50 -12.93 7.58
C LYS A 89 6.55 -14.01 8.14
N GLU A 90 7.11 -15.13 8.58
CA GLU A 90 6.39 -16.28 9.16
C GLU A 90 6.23 -16.15 10.69
N GLU A 91 6.99 -15.26 11.32
CA GLU A 91 7.01 -15.06 12.78
C GLU A 91 6.19 -13.85 13.24
N ILE A 92 6.05 -12.83 12.38
CA ILE A 92 5.47 -11.53 12.76
C ILE A 92 4.40 -11.05 11.77
N PRO A 93 3.44 -10.21 12.21
CA PRO A 93 2.37 -9.70 11.35
C PRO A 93 2.89 -8.91 10.15
N GLY A 94 2.05 -8.80 9.12
CA GLY A 94 2.31 -7.96 7.95
C GLY A 94 2.47 -6.47 8.27
N PRO A 95 3.07 -5.68 7.36
CA PRO A 95 3.28 -4.25 7.55
C PRO A 95 1.98 -3.49 7.80
N LYS A 96 1.96 -2.60 8.80
CA LYS A 96 0.82 -1.75 9.12
C LYS A 96 1.11 -0.30 8.77
N THR A 97 0.31 0.27 7.87
CA THR A 97 0.45 1.68 7.46
C THR A 97 -0.32 2.57 8.42
N VAL A 98 0.37 3.51 9.06
CA VAL A 98 -0.19 4.48 10.03
C VAL A 98 0.04 5.93 9.63
N ILE A 99 0.59 6.16 8.44
CA ILE A 99 0.78 7.48 7.83
C ILE A 99 0.27 7.43 6.37
N ASP A 100 -0.59 8.36 6.01
CA ASP A 100 -1.21 8.44 4.69
C ASP A 100 -0.29 9.06 3.62
N GLN A 101 -0.83 9.21 2.41
CA GLN A 101 -0.10 9.79 1.27
C GLN A 101 0.19 11.28 1.37
N TYR A 102 -0.46 11.97 2.31
CA TYR A 102 -0.31 13.39 2.55
C TYR A 102 0.58 13.67 3.77
N GLY A 103 1.23 12.65 4.33
CA GLY A 103 2.08 12.78 5.50
C GLY A 103 1.30 13.08 6.78
N ARG A 104 0.08 12.54 6.89
CA ARG A 104 -0.78 12.65 8.07
C ARG A 104 -1.01 11.30 8.71
N MET A 105 -1.23 11.30 10.02
CA MET A 105 -1.50 10.09 10.77
C MET A 105 -2.81 9.44 10.31
N ASP A 106 -2.76 8.14 9.99
CA ASP A 106 -3.91 7.32 9.64
C ASP A 106 -4.13 6.22 10.69
N LEU A 107 -4.83 6.57 11.77
CA LEU A 107 -5.16 5.64 12.86
C LEU A 107 -6.57 5.04 12.78
N ARG A 108 -7.16 4.92 11.58
CA ARG A 108 -8.51 4.35 11.41
C ARG A 108 -8.62 2.88 11.84
N GLU A 109 -7.52 2.12 11.81
CA GLU A 109 -7.46 0.74 12.34
C GLU A 109 -7.75 0.68 13.85
N PHE A 110 -7.55 1.79 14.58
CA PHE A 110 -7.71 1.88 16.04
C PHE A 110 -8.88 2.78 16.45
N TRP A 111 -9.87 2.96 15.57
CA TRP A 111 -10.95 3.95 15.75
C TRP A 111 -11.83 3.70 16.97
N GLU A 112 -11.88 2.47 17.46
CA GLU A 112 -12.54 2.07 18.71
C GLU A 112 -11.89 2.70 19.95
N LYS A 113 -10.64 3.15 19.84
CA LYS A 113 -9.92 3.80 20.94
C LYS A 113 -10.05 5.30 20.80
N GLU A 114 -10.79 5.95 21.70
CA GLU A 114 -10.98 7.41 21.69
C GLU A 114 -9.65 8.17 21.57
N ARG A 115 -8.61 7.66 22.22
CA ARG A 115 -7.28 8.27 22.16
C ARG A 115 -6.62 8.22 20.79
N ALA A 116 -6.93 7.25 19.93
CA ALA A 116 -6.41 7.22 18.56
C ALA A 116 -6.96 8.39 17.73
N LYS A 117 -8.21 8.80 17.99
CA LYS A 117 -8.84 9.94 17.31
C LYS A 117 -8.11 11.26 17.57
N LYS A 118 -7.47 11.39 18.74
CA LYS A 118 -6.64 12.56 19.09
C LYS A 118 -5.47 12.78 18.13
N TYR A 119 -4.87 11.71 17.60
CA TYR A 119 -3.70 11.81 16.73
C TYR A 119 -4.03 11.68 15.24
N HIS A 120 -5.17 11.08 14.89
CA HIS A 120 -5.59 10.90 13.51
C HIS A 120 -5.68 12.26 12.78
N GLY A 121 -5.17 12.31 11.54
CA GLY A 121 -5.18 13.51 10.70
C GLY A 121 -4.08 14.54 10.99
N LEU A 122 -3.36 14.45 12.12
CA LEU A 122 -2.25 15.35 12.44
C LEU A 122 -1.08 15.14 11.46
N LYS A 123 -0.32 16.19 11.19
CA LYS A 123 0.96 16.06 10.45
C LYS A 123 1.96 15.28 11.29
N ILE A 124 2.87 14.55 10.64
CA ILE A 124 3.91 13.72 11.29
C ILE A 124 4.63 14.43 12.46
N ALA A 125 5.11 15.66 12.25
CA ALA A 125 5.87 16.40 13.26
C ALA A 125 4.99 16.81 14.46
N GLU A 126 3.77 17.27 14.19
CA GLU A 126 2.78 17.63 15.22
C GLU A 126 2.41 16.40 16.06
N ALA A 127 2.11 15.28 15.39
CA ALA A 127 1.81 14.01 16.03
C ALA A 127 2.97 13.53 16.90
N ARG A 128 4.20 13.55 16.40
CA ARG A 128 5.40 13.14 17.15
C ARG A 128 5.55 13.95 18.44
N ASN A 129 5.41 15.26 18.38
CA ASN A 129 5.53 16.13 19.53
C ASN A 129 4.42 15.87 20.56
N LEU A 130 3.17 15.73 20.10
CA LEU A 130 2.04 15.47 20.98
C LEU A 130 2.13 14.08 21.64
N ILE A 131 2.56 13.07 20.89
CA ILE A 131 2.80 11.71 21.41
C ILE A 131 3.92 11.74 22.44
N ALA A 132 5.02 12.46 22.20
CA ALA A 132 6.12 12.57 23.16
C ALA A 132 5.65 13.16 24.50
N GLN A 133 4.88 14.26 24.46
CA GLN A 133 4.32 14.90 25.65
C GLN A 133 3.37 13.96 26.42
N ASP A 134 2.47 13.30 25.71
CA ASP A 134 1.53 12.35 26.31
C ASP A 134 2.25 11.12 26.91
N MET A 135 3.28 10.59 26.25
CA MET A 135 4.08 9.48 26.79
C MET A 135 4.89 9.88 28.03
N GLN A 136 5.36 11.12 28.11
CA GLN A 136 6.02 11.64 29.32
C GLN A 136 5.04 11.73 30.48
N LYS A 137 3.83 12.25 30.26
CA LYS A 137 2.78 12.36 31.28
C LYS A 137 2.38 10.99 31.85
N GLU A 138 2.44 9.95 31.03
CA GLU A 138 2.07 8.57 31.42
C GLU A 138 3.24 7.73 31.92
N GLY A 139 4.43 8.31 32.04
CA GLY A 139 5.62 7.60 32.49
C GLY A 139 6.09 6.49 31.54
N LEU A 140 5.64 6.52 30.28
CA LEU A 140 6.04 5.61 29.20
C LEU A 140 7.36 6.04 28.52
N MET A 141 7.79 7.28 28.77
CA MET A 141 9.10 7.79 28.34
C MET A 141 10.14 7.53 29.43
N ALA A 142 11.27 6.90 29.06
CA ALA A 142 12.41 6.69 29.97
C ALA A 142 13.38 7.88 29.93
N LYS A 143 13.75 8.32 28.72
CA LYS A 143 14.66 9.45 28.49
C LYS A 143 14.38 10.08 27.12
N ILE A 144 14.61 11.39 27.00
CA ILE A 144 14.70 12.07 25.71
C ILE A 144 16.11 12.63 25.58
N ASP A 145 16.80 12.24 24.52
CA ASP A 145 18.12 12.74 24.17
C ASP A 145 17.99 13.73 23.01
N ASN A 146 18.21 15.01 23.30
CA ASN A 146 18.09 16.09 22.33
C ASN A 146 19.37 16.31 21.52
N ASP A 147 20.51 15.75 21.95
CA ASP A 147 21.81 15.97 21.33
C ASP A 147 22.11 14.92 20.24
N TYR A 148 21.20 13.95 20.05
CA TYR A 148 21.33 12.95 19.01
C TYR A 148 21.14 13.52 17.59
N THR A 149 22.23 13.47 16.82
CA THR A 149 22.26 13.82 15.40
C THR A 149 22.23 12.57 14.52
N HIS A 150 21.39 12.59 13.48
CA HIS A 150 21.32 11.51 12.49
C HIS A 150 20.95 12.05 11.12
N THR A 151 21.18 11.23 10.10
CA THR A 151 20.84 11.55 8.71
C THR A 151 19.34 11.37 8.47
N VAL A 152 18.71 12.40 7.91
CA VAL A 152 17.31 12.36 7.47
C VAL A 152 17.26 12.43 5.96
N ALA A 153 16.54 11.50 5.32
CA ALA A 153 16.39 11.49 3.88
C ALA A 153 15.40 12.58 3.43
N THR A 154 15.79 13.40 2.45
CA THR A 154 14.95 14.46 1.89
C THR A 154 14.78 14.30 0.39
N CYS A 155 13.69 14.86 -0.14
CA CYS A 155 13.48 14.96 -1.56
C CYS A 155 14.52 15.91 -2.16
N TYR A 156 15.30 15.42 -3.12
CA TYR A 156 16.35 16.21 -3.77
C TYR A 156 15.82 17.44 -4.53
N LYS A 157 14.52 17.48 -4.87
CA LYS A 157 13.89 18.62 -5.57
C LYS A 157 13.32 19.67 -4.64
N CYS A 158 12.53 19.27 -3.64
CA CYS A 158 11.79 20.20 -2.79
C CYS A 158 12.29 20.28 -1.34
N GLY A 159 13.27 19.46 -0.94
CA GLY A 159 13.83 19.46 0.41
C GLY A 159 12.95 18.83 1.49
N THR A 160 11.69 18.48 1.19
CA THR A 160 10.79 17.83 2.16
C THR A 160 11.33 16.47 2.58
N ILE A 161 11.17 16.14 3.87
CA ILE A 161 11.54 14.83 4.43
C ILE A 161 10.75 13.72 3.72
N LEU A 162 11.45 12.66 3.33
CA LEU A 162 10.83 11.50 2.68
C LEU A 162 10.13 10.61 3.69
N GLU A 163 8.91 10.19 3.37
CA GLU A 163 8.16 9.18 4.11
C GLU A 163 8.22 7.84 3.38
N PRO A 164 8.85 6.79 3.95
CA PRO A 164 8.76 5.45 3.41
C PRO A 164 7.31 4.96 3.44
N ARG A 165 6.83 4.44 2.31
CA ARG A 165 5.49 3.84 2.19
C ARG A 165 5.55 2.64 1.27
N ILE A 166 4.72 1.64 1.57
CA ILE A 166 4.55 0.47 0.70
C ILE A 166 3.50 0.81 -0.34
N LEU A 167 3.88 0.74 -1.61
CA LEU A 167 3.00 0.96 -2.75
C LEU A 167 3.27 -0.10 -3.81
N PRO A 168 2.24 -0.62 -4.50
CA PRO A 168 2.42 -1.33 -5.75
C PRO A 168 3.09 -0.39 -6.75
N GLN A 169 4.22 -0.82 -7.32
CA GLN A 169 5.03 -0.03 -8.25
C GLN A 169 5.62 -0.97 -9.31
N TRP A 170 6.03 -0.40 -10.45
CA TRP A 170 6.72 -1.11 -11.51
C TRP A 170 8.22 -1.12 -11.28
N PHE A 171 8.80 -2.32 -11.29
CA PHE A 171 10.23 -2.50 -11.11
C PHE A 171 10.86 -3.20 -12.31
N ILE A 172 12.09 -2.81 -12.62
CA ILE A 172 12.99 -3.61 -13.45
C ILE A 172 13.87 -4.44 -12.54
N SER A 173 13.83 -5.76 -12.75
CA SER A 173 14.74 -6.72 -12.13
C SER A 173 16.17 -6.48 -12.60
N MET A 174 17.00 -5.89 -11.73
CA MET A 174 18.39 -5.57 -12.04
C MET A 174 19.33 -6.70 -11.67
N THR A 175 19.05 -7.37 -10.55
CA THR A 175 19.95 -8.36 -9.96
C THR A 175 19.53 -9.80 -10.21
N LYS A 176 18.24 -10.05 -10.46
CA LYS A 176 17.74 -11.39 -10.74
C LYS A 176 17.81 -11.70 -12.23
N PRO A 177 18.35 -12.88 -12.62
CA PRO A 177 18.29 -13.35 -13.99
C PRO A 177 16.86 -13.55 -14.49
N PRO A 178 16.57 -13.22 -15.76
CA PRO A 178 15.23 -13.36 -16.31
C PRO A 178 14.85 -14.81 -16.67
N ALA A 179 15.83 -15.70 -16.77
CA ALA A 179 15.63 -17.13 -16.99
C ALA A 179 16.87 -17.91 -16.52
N LYS A 180 16.70 -19.21 -16.25
CA LYS A 180 17.80 -20.13 -15.94
C LYS A 180 18.85 -20.07 -17.06
N GLY A 181 20.13 -19.94 -16.68
CA GLY A 181 21.25 -19.85 -17.64
C GLY A 181 21.41 -18.50 -18.33
N LYS A 182 20.65 -17.46 -17.95
CA LYS A 182 20.89 -16.07 -18.37
C LYS A 182 21.51 -15.27 -17.23
N LYS A 183 22.20 -14.18 -17.57
CA LYS A 183 22.75 -13.22 -16.61
C LYS A 183 21.70 -12.16 -16.28
N SER A 184 21.79 -11.58 -15.09
CA SER A 184 21.00 -10.39 -14.73
C SER A 184 21.47 -9.17 -15.53
N LEU A 185 20.67 -8.10 -15.57
CA LEU A 185 21.07 -6.86 -16.22
C LEU A 185 22.33 -6.26 -15.59
N ARG A 186 22.42 -6.32 -14.27
CA ARG A 186 23.62 -5.92 -13.53
C ARG A 186 24.83 -6.74 -13.95
N ASP A 187 24.71 -8.07 -13.96
CA ASP A 187 25.87 -8.93 -14.21
C ASP A 187 26.38 -8.84 -15.65
N LEU A 188 25.48 -8.56 -16.61
CA LEU A 188 25.87 -8.20 -17.98
C LEU A 188 26.73 -6.93 -17.98
N GLY A 189 26.26 -5.87 -17.30
CA GLY A 189 27.02 -4.62 -17.19
C GLY A 189 28.36 -4.77 -16.48
N VAL A 190 28.44 -5.62 -15.45
CA VAL A 190 29.71 -5.93 -14.74
C VAL A 190 30.66 -6.71 -15.64
N GLU A 191 30.16 -7.70 -16.38
CA GLU A 191 30.97 -8.52 -17.27
C GLU A 191 31.55 -7.70 -18.43
N THR A 192 30.74 -6.87 -19.08
CA THR A 192 31.19 -6.00 -20.19
C THR A 192 32.35 -5.11 -19.76
N VAL A 193 32.27 -4.52 -18.55
CA VAL A 193 33.39 -3.72 -18.03
C VAL A 193 34.60 -4.59 -17.71
N LYS A 194 34.42 -5.75 -17.07
CA LYS A 194 35.53 -6.65 -16.74
C LYS A 194 36.26 -7.19 -17.98
N LYS A 195 35.57 -7.32 -19.12
CA LYS A 195 36.17 -7.70 -20.40
C LYS A 195 36.94 -6.58 -21.08
N GLY A 196 36.89 -5.34 -20.55
CA GLY A 196 37.53 -4.18 -21.15
C GLY A 196 36.78 -3.61 -22.36
N GLU A 197 35.52 -4.01 -22.58
CA GLU A 197 34.68 -3.52 -23.68
C GLU A 197 34.23 -2.05 -23.44
N VAL A 198 34.35 -1.55 -22.21
CA VAL A 198 34.07 -0.17 -21.82
C VAL A 198 35.31 0.44 -21.18
N LYS A 199 35.74 1.60 -21.67
CA LYS A 199 36.89 2.35 -21.15
C LYS A 199 36.41 3.53 -20.31
N PHE A 200 36.75 3.55 -19.01
CA PHE A 200 36.42 4.65 -18.11
C PHE A 200 37.50 5.73 -18.13
N ILE A 201 37.08 6.99 -18.33
CA ILE A 201 37.97 8.16 -18.25
C ILE A 201 37.36 9.16 -17.26
N PRO A 202 38.02 9.46 -16.13
CA PRO A 202 39.27 8.85 -15.65
C PRO A 202 39.08 7.42 -15.14
N GLN A 203 40.14 6.60 -15.15
CA GLN A 203 40.09 5.16 -14.79
C GLN A 203 39.52 4.90 -13.38
N ARG A 204 39.72 5.81 -12.43
CA ARG A 204 39.15 5.72 -11.07
C ARG A 204 37.62 5.55 -11.04
N MET A 205 36.91 5.99 -12.08
CA MET A 205 35.45 5.86 -12.17
C MET A 205 35.00 4.40 -12.30
N GLU A 206 35.84 3.51 -12.82
CA GLU A 206 35.54 2.08 -12.88
C GLU A 206 35.28 1.50 -11.48
N LYS A 207 36.10 1.88 -10.49
CA LYS A 207 35.93 1.45 -9.09
C LYS A 207 34.59 1.92 -8.52
N ILE A 208 34.19 3.16 -8.82
CA ILE A 208 32.91 3.74 -8.39
C ILE A 208 31.75 2.98 -9.04
N TYR A 209 31.83 2.73 -10.34
CA TYR A 209 30.84 1.94 -11.08
C TYR A 209 30.69 0.53 -10.50
N MET A 210 31.81 -0.18 -10.26
CA MET A 210 31.78 -1.53 -9.69
C MET A 210 31.18 -1.56 -8.29
N HIS A 211 31.48 -0.54 -7.47
CA HIS A 211 30.87 -0.39 -6.16
C HIS A 211 29.35 -0.18 -6.26
N TRP A 212 28.89 0.68 -7.19
CA TRP A 212 27.47 0.91 -7.43
C TRP A 212 26.76 -0.37 -7.89
N MET A 213 27.35 -1.08 -8.86
CA MET A 213 26.82 -2.35 -9.34
C MET A 213 26.69 -3.39 -8.22
N LYS A 214 27.69 -3.50 -7.34
CA LYS A 214 27.66 -4.45 -6.20
C LYS A 214 26.43 -4.26 -5.30
N ASN A 215 26.05 -3.01 -5.05
CA ASN A 215 24.98 -2.64 -4.12
C ASN A 215 23.64 -2.33 -4.81
N LEU A 216 23.54 -2.59 -6.12
CA LEU A 216 22.39 -2.25 -6.92
C LEU A 216 21.15 -3.02 -6.48
N ARG A 217 20.01 -2.33 -6.41
CA ARG A 217 18.69 -2.89 -6.15
C ARG A 217 17.84 -2.85 -7.42
N ASP A 218 16.73 -3.57 -7.43
CA ASP A 218 15.75 -3.48 -8.51
C ASP A 218 15.23 -2.04 -8.64
N TRP A 219 15.12 -1.59 -9.87
CA TRP A 219 14.87 -0.18 -10.15
C TRP A 219 13.38 0.09 -10.23
N ASN A 220 12.83 0.89 -9.31
CA ASN A 220 11.49 1.43 -9.43
C ASN A 220 11.42 2.42 -10.60
N ILE A 221 10.68 2.04 -11.65
CA ILE A 221 10.51 2.79 -12.89
C ILE A 221 9.15 3.46 -13.01
N SER A 222 8.24 3.36 -12.03
CA SER A 222 6.96 4.07 -12.04
C SER A 222 6.99 5.33 -11.17
N ARG A 223 6.30 6.38 -11.60
CA ARG A 223 6.15 7.65 -10.86
C ARG A 223 4.72 8.14 -10.93
N GLN A 224 4.20 8.61 -9.80
CA GLN A 224 2.86 9.20 -9.66
C GLN A 224 2.93 10.71 -9.95
N ILE A 225 3.42 11.07 -11.13
CA ILE A 225 3.53 12.46 -11.60
C ILE A 225 2.79 12.62 -12.92
N VAL A 226 2.35 13.86 -13.20
CA VAL A 226 1.56 14.16 -14.41
C VAL A 226 2.37 14.18 -15.70
N TRP A 227 3.70 14.37 -15.59
CA TRP A 227 4.59 14.53 -16.74
C TRP A 227 5.48 13.31 -16.94
N GLY A 228 5.28 12.60 -18.05
CA GLY A 228 6.11 11.49 -18.48
C GLY A 228 5.40 10.57 -19.44
N ILE A 229 6.12 9.57 -19.96
CA ILE A 229 5.55 8.54 -20.83
C ILE A 229 4.72 7.61 -19.95
N ARG A 230 3.41 7.50 -20.23
CA ARG A 230 2.51 6.58 -19.51
C ARG A 230 3.00 5.14 -19.61
N ILE A 231 2.92 4.41 -18.50
CA ILE A 231 3.29 3.00 -18.50
C ILE A 231 2.35 2.24 -19.45
N PRO A 232 2.88 1.41 -20.37
CA PRO A 232 2.11 0.64 -21.32
C PRO A 232 1.55 -0.62 -20.67
N ALA A 233 0.84 -0.42 -19.56
CA ALA A 233 0.11 -1.44 -18.83
C ALA A 233 -1.35 -1.01 -18.69
N TRP A 234 -2.26 -1.97 -18.79
CA TRP A 234 -3.69 -1.77 -18.65
C TRP A 234 -4.24 -2.74 -17.61
N TYR A 235 -5.09 -2.24 -16.74
CA TYR A 235 -5.84 -3.01 -15.78
C TYR A 235 -7.22 -3.31 -16.34
N CYS A 236 -7.56 -4.59 -16.41
CA CYS A 236 -8.92 -5.01 -16.70
C CYS A 236 -9.77 -4.87 -15.44
N ARG A 237 -10.42 -3.72 -15.28
CA ARG A 237 -11.20 -3.36 -14.09
C ARG A 237 -12.69 -3.30 -14.41
N PRO A 238 -13.56 -3.42 -13.40
CA PRO A 238 -14.96 -3.05 -13.58
C PRO A 238 -15.03 -1.63 -14.11
N LYS A 239 -16.07 -1.32 -14.89
CA LYS A 239 -16.38 0.07 -15.21
C LYS A 239 -16.64 0.80 -13.89
N THR A 240 -15.67 1.59 -13.43
CA THR A 240 -15.81 2.36 -12.21
C THR A 240 -16.77 3.50 -12.51
N PHE A 241 -18.00 3.38 -12.00
CA PHE A 241 -18.84 4.56 -11.82
C PHE A 241 -18.24 5.35 -10.66
N GLU A 242 -18.05 6.66 -10.86
CA GLU A 242 -17.52 7.52 -9.82
C GLU A 242 -18.39 7.45 -8.56
N LYS A 243 -17.70 7.16 -7.44
CA LYS A 243 -18.15 6.87 -6.06
C LYS A 243 -18.64 5.43 -5.79
N ILE A 244 -17.67 4.61 -5.40
CA ILE A 244 -17.85 3.27 -4.81
C ILE A 244 -18.04 3.38 -3.30
N MET A 245 -19.03 2.65 -2.79
CA MET A 245 -19.32 2.42 -1.38
C MET A 245 -18.36 1.35 -0.83
N GLY A 246 -17.60 1.66 0.22
CA GLY A 246 -16.85 0.64 0.98
C GLY A 246 -17.70 0.11 2.13
N PHE A 247 -18.07 -1.17 2.11
CA PHE A 247 -18.74 -1.81 3.23
C PHE A 247 -17.68 -2.33 4.23
N TYR A 248 -17.65 -1.75 5.45
CA TYR A 248 -16.90 -2.23 6.61
C TYR A 248 -17.85 -2.83 7.66
N THR A 249 -17.28 -3.76 8.46
CA THR A 249 -17.87 -4.85 9.25
C THR A 249 -19.16 -4.51 10.01
N GLY A 250 -20.29 -5.00 9.50
CA GLY A 250 -21.56 -4.95 10.22
C GLY A 250 -22.83 -4.79 9.36
N VAL A 251 -22.77 -4.90 8.03
CA VAL A 251 -23.98 -4.81 7.20
C VAL A 251 -23.97 -5.91 6.15
N VAL A 252 -25.03 -6.70 6.13
CA VAL A 252 -25.34 -7.68 5.08
C VAL A 252 -26.44 -7.09 4.20
N PRO A 253 -26.22 -7.01 2.89
CA PRO A 253 -27.25 -7.38 1.93
C PRO A 253 -26.73 -8.56 1.08
N GLU A 254 -27.37 -9.71 1.24
CA GLU A 254 -27.30 -10.79 0.25
C GLU A 254 -28.25 -10.44 -0.90
N VAL A 255 -27.82 -10.72 -2.13
CA VAL A 255 -28.56 -10.41 -3.35
C VAL A 255 -28.87 -11.67 -4.14
N ALA A 256 -30.14 -11.85 -4.51
CA ALA A 256 -30.51 -12.50 -5.77
C ALA A 256 -31.88 -12.01 -6.27
N LYS A 257 -31.93 -11.67 -7.58
CA LYS A 257 -33.09 -11.30 -8.42
C LYS A 257 -33.85 -10.02 -8.05
N GLY A 258 -33.20 -8.88 -8.33
CA GLY A 258 -33.84 -7.72 -8.97
C GLY A 258 -35.10 -7.18 -8.28
N LYS A 259 -34.91 -6.59 -7.10
CA LYS A 259 -35.70 -5.55 -6.42
C LYS A 259 -35.15 -5.48 -5.00
N THR A 260 -34.76 -4.31 -4.49
CA THR A 260 -34.49 -4.14 -3.05
C THR A 260 -34.63 -2.68 -2.64
N LYS A 261 -35.29 -2.46 -1.50
CA LYS A 261 -35.28 -1.20 -0.73
C LYS A 261 -34.34 -1.42 0.46
N THR A 262 -33.42 -0.48 0.72
CA THR A 262 -32.51 -0.57 1.88
C THR A 262 -32.83 0.54 2.88
N TYR A 263 -33.04 0.19 4.14
CA TYR A 263 -33.24 1.14 5.24
C TYR A 263 -31.93 1.30 6.00
N ARG A 264 -31.45 2.54 6.17
CA ARG A 264 -30.24 2.83 6.95
C ARG A 264 -30.46 4.05 7.84
N ILE A 265 -29.89 3.99 9.04
CA ILE A 265 -29.74 5.14 9.95
C ILE A 265 -28.49 5.98 9.62
N ARG A 266 -27.74 5.59 8.58
CA ARG A 266 -26.62 6.36 8.07
C ARG A 266 -27.07 7.17 6.86
N ASP A 267 -27.01 8.49 7.00
CA ASP A 267 -27.11 9.39 5.87
C ASP A 267 -25.83 9.28 5.04
N HIS A 268 -25.94 8.67 3.87
CA HIS A 268 -24.86 8.60 2.89
C HIS A 268 -24.87 9.79 1.92
N GLN A 269 -25.81 10.73 2.11
CA GLN A 269 -25.99 11.94 1.32
C GLN A 269 -26.10 11.68 -0.18
N PHE A 270 -26.67 10.52 -0.55
CA PHE A 270 -26.94 10.24 -1.95
C PHE A 270 -27.98 11.23 -2.47
N LYS A 271 -27.93 11.48 -3.77
CA LYS A 271 -28.92 12.27 -4.50
C LYS A 271 -29.66 11.36 -5.46
N GLN A 272 -30.90 11.74 -5.76
CA GLN A 272 -31.63 11.11 -6.84
C GLN A 272 -30.82 11.25 -8.13
N GLY A 273 -30.60 10.14 -8.83
CA GLY A 273 -29.75 10.05 -10.01
C GLY A 273 -28.35 9.46 -9.75
N ASP A 274 -27.89 9.40 -8.51
CA ASP A 274 -26.58 8.82 -8.17
C ASP A 274 -26.51 7.35 -8.58
N ILE A 275 -25.34 6.92 -9.07
CA ILE A 275 -25.03 5.52 -9.37
C ILE A 275 -24.20 4.94 -8.22
N VAL A 276 -24.64 3.82 -7.64
CA VAL A 276 -23.99 3.17 -6.50
C VAL A 276 -23.57 1.74 -6.86
N GLY A 277 -22.37 1.33 -6.44
CA GLY A 277 -21.86 -0.03 -6.61
C GLY A 277 -22.24 -0.97 -5.46
N PHE A 278 -22.51 -2.24 -5.77
CA PHE A 278 -22.80 -3.30 -4.81
C PHE A 278 -21.62 -4.28 -4.70
N GLU A 279 -21.00 -4.35 -3.52
CA GLU A 279 -19.81 -5.15 -3.21
C GLU A 279 -20.16 -6.30 -2.26
N ASN A 280 -19.58 -7.48 -2.49
CA ASN A 280 -19.59 -8.57 -1.51
C ASN A 280 -18.64 -8.25 -0.35
N SER A 281 -19.16 -8.24 0.88
CA SER A 281 -18.42 -7.81 2.06
C SER A 281 -17.19 -8.68 2.38
N GLN A 282 -17.21 -9.97 2.01
CA GLN A 282 -16.14 -10.95 2.27
C GLN A 282 -15.11 -10.97 1.15
N THR A 283 -15.55 -11.03 -0.12
CA THR A 283 -14.64 -11.19 -1.27
C THR A 283 -14.16 -9.86 -1.86
N LYS A 284 -14.83 -8.75 -1.51
CA LYS A 284 -14.60 -7.42 -2.11
C LYS A 284 -14.92 -7.32 -3.60
N GLU A 285 -15.66 -8.29 -4.14
CA GLU A 285 -16.09 -8.27 -5.54
C GLU A 285 -17.36 -7.43 -5.74
N ILE A 286 -17.34 -6.55 -6.75
CA ILE A 286 -18.54 -5.80 -7.17
C ILE A 286 -19.39 -6.69 -8.08
N PHE A 287 -20.64 -6.94 -7.70
CA PHE A 287 -21.54 -7.84 -8.44
C PHE A 287 -22.68 -7.10 -9.15
N GLY A 288 -22.85 -5.81 -8.90
CA GLY A 288 -23.92 -5.01 -9.49
C GLY A 288 -23.77 -3.53 -9.23
N GLN A 289 -24.63 -2.75 -9.87
CA GLN A 289 -24.78 -1.32 -9.65
C GLN A 289 -26.26 -0.96 -9.54
N ALA A 290 -26.58 0.18 -8.95
CA ALA A 290 -27.94 0.72 -9.03
C ALA A 290 -27.97 2.24 -9.18
N LYS A 291 -29.03 2.75 -9.80
CA LYS A 291 -29.34 4.19 -9.85
C LYS A 291 -30.34 4.54 -8.78
N ILE A 292 -30.04 5.53 -7.93
CA ILE A 292 -31.00 6.03 -6.93
C ILE A 292 -32.14 6.76 -7.66
N ILE A 293 -33.37 6.31 -7.45
CA ILE A 293 -34.57 6.89 -8.09
C ILE A 293 -35.42 7.70 -7.12
N LYS A 294 -35.32 7.44 -5.81
CA LYS A 294 -36.11 8.14 -4.79
C LYS A 294 -35.40 8.08 -3.43
N ILE A 295 -35.54 9.15 -2.65
CA ILE A 295 -35.01 9.28 -1.29
C ILE A 295 -36.13 9.78 -0.40
N GLU A 296 -36.40 9.08 0.69
CA GLU A 296 -37.46 9.44 1.63
C GLU A 296 -36.91 9.42 3.06
N LYS A 297 -37.38 10.35 3.89
CA LYS A 297 -37.14 10.33 5.33
C LYS A 297 -38.45 9.94 6.01
N ILE A 298 -38.46 8.81 6.70
CA ILE A 298 -39.65 8.31 7.40
C ILE A 298 -39.27 7.83 8.80
N PRO A 299 -40.19 7.87 9.78
CA PRO A 299 -40.02 7.18 11.05
C PRO A 299 -39.82 5.66 10.85
N LEU A 300 -39.04 5.03 11.72
CA LEU A 300 -38.78 3.59 11.68
C LEU A 300 -40.06 2.75 11.74
N SER A 301 -41.07 3.17 12.50
CA SER A 301 -42.39 2.53 12.57
C SER A 301 -43.13 2.45 11.23
N GLN A 302 -42.85 3.37 10.30
CA GLN A 302 -43.49 3.41 8.98
C GLN A 302 -42.82 2.50 7.96
N ILE A 303 -41.74 1.81 8.33
CA ILE A 303 -41.11 0.82 7.47
C ILE A 303 -42.06 -0.37 7.32
N ASN A 304 -42.48 -0.65 6.08
CA ASN A 304 -43.26 -1.83 5.78
C ASN A 304 -42.39 -3.09 5.80
N LEU A 305 -42.30 -3.77 6.94
CA LEU A 305 -41.50 -5.00 7.09
C LEU A 305 -41.99 -6.17 6.23
N LYS A 306 -43.24 -6.14 5.75
CA LYS A 306 -43.86 -7.19 4.92
C LYS A 306 -43.77 -6.90 3.43
N ASP A 307 -43.00 -5.89 3.01
CA ASP A 307 -42.80 -5.60 1.59
C ASP A 307 -42.06 -6.78 0.91
N PRO A 308 -42.65 -7.42 -0.12
CA PRO A 308 -42.03 -8.56 -0.80
C PRO A 308 -40.73 -8.22 -1.54
N GLY A 309 -40.38 -6.93 -1.66
CA GLY A 309 -39.08 -6.45 -2.12
C GLY A 309 -37.99 -6.42 -1.04
N HIS A 310 -38.26 -6.84 0.20
CA HIS A 310 -37.28 -6.92 1.28
C HIS A 310 -36.68 -8.33 1.35
N TYR A 311 -35.35 -8.44 1.19
CA TYR A 311 -34.67 -9.74 1.14
C TYR A 311 -34.50 -10.39 2.51
N LYS A 312 -34.34 -9.59 3.57
CA LYS A 312 -34.41 -10.03 4.95
C LYS A 312 -35.52 -9.26 5.65
N THR A 313 -36.65 -9.91 5.83
CA THR A 313 -37.75 -9.39 6.62
C THR A 313 -37.39 -9.61 8.08
N TYR A 314 -37.05 -8.52 8.80
CA TYR A 314 -37.20 -8.53 10.25
C TYR A 314 -38.67 -8.84 10.52
N GLU A 315 -38.93 -9.76 11.45
CA GLU A 315 -40.30 -10.20 11.74
C GLU A 315 -41.08 -9.11 12.49
N SER A 316 -40.36 -8.24 13.21
CA SER A 316 -40.90 -7.09 13.94
C SER A 316 -39.99 -5.86 13.88
N HIS A 317 -40.55 -4.67 14.18
CA HIS A 317 -39.77 -3.44 14.30
C HIS A 317 -38.81 -3.48 15.49
N GLU A 318 -39.13 -4.25 16.52
CA GLU A 318 -38.25 -4.50 17.68
C GLU A 318 -36.97 -5.22 17.25
N GLU A 319 -37.08 -6.27 16.44
CA GLU A 319 -35.92 -7.01 15.90
C GLU A 319 -35.04 -6.10 15.03
N LEU A 320 -35.67 -5.23 14.22
CA LEU A 320 -34.97 -4.21 13.44
C LEU A 320 -34.24 -3.22 14.34
N ILE A 321 -34.88 -2.71 15.39
CA ILE A 321 -34.29 -1.79 16.38
C ILE A 321 -33.10 -2.45 17.10
N GLU A 322 -33.22 -3.71 17.52
CA GLU A 322 -32.13 -4.46 18.16
C GLU A 322 -30.94 -4.67 17.22
N ALA A 323 -31.20 -5.06 15.98
CA ALA A 323 -30.16 -5.22 14.97
C ALA A 323 -29.42 -3.90 14.72
N ILE A 324 -30.14 -2.79 14.69
CA ILE A 324 -29.54 -1.45 14.58
C ILE A 324 -28.68 -1.14 15.82
N LYS A 325 -29.22 -1.34 17.03
CA LYS A 325 -28.52 -1.06 18.30
C LYS A 325 -27.23 -1.87 18.42
N LYS A 326 -27.21 -3.12 17.95
CA LYS A 326 -26.01 -3.96 17.89
C LYS A 326 -24.87 -3.33 17.08
N HIS A 327 -25.19 -2.54 16.05
CA HIS A 327 -24.21 -1.88 15.18
C HIS A 327 -23.96 -0.40 15.52
N GLN A 328 -24.83 0.22 16.33
CA GLN A 328 -24.74 1.61 16.78
C GLN A 328 -25.14 1.70 18.27
N PRO A 329 -24.37 1.10 19.20
CA PRO A 329 -24.77 1.01 20.61
C PRO A 329 -24.86 2.38 21.32
N GLN A 330 -24.27 3.42 20.73
CA GLN A 330 -24.23 4.79 21.24
C GLN A 330 -25.45 5.64 20.82
N LYS A 331 -26.33 5.14 19.94
CA LYS A 331 -27.51 5.88 19.48
C LYS A 331 -28.77 5.33 20.13
N GLU A 332 -29.57 6.21 20.71
CA GLU A 332 -30.93 5.89 21.11
C GLU A 332 -31.78 5.71 19.85
N VAL A 333 -32.13 4.45 19.55
CA VAL A 333 -32.98 4.08 18.43
C VAL A 333 -34.29 3.54 18.97
N ASN A 334 -35.38 4.12 18.48
CA ASN A 334 -36.77 3.80 18.81
C ASN A 334 -37.63 3.87 17.53
N GLU A 335 -38.91 3.58 17.67
CA GLU A 335 -39.88 3.58 16.56
C GLU A 335 -40.04 4.93 15.85
N ASN A 336 -39.80 6.02 16.56
CA ASN A 336 -39.90 7.39 16.03
C ASN A 336 -38.59 7.90 15.41
N THR A 337 -37.53 7.09 15.46
CA THR A 337 -36.23 7.47 14.90
C THR A 337 -36.36 7.63 13.39
N GLU A 338 -36.03 8.81 12.89
CA GLU A 338 -36.03 9.08 11.45
C GLU A 338 -34.97 8.23 10.75
N VAL A 339 -35.40 7.52 9.71
CA VAL A 339 -34.53 6.73 8.82
C VAL A 339 -34.60 7.28 7.40
N ILE A 340 -33.52 7.07 6.64
CA ILE A 340 -33.50 7.39 5.22
C ILE A 340 -33.70 6.12 4.41
N VAL A 341 -34.67 6.17 3.51
CA VAL A 341 -35.02 5.08 2.58
C VAL A 341 -34.58 5.47 1.19
N TYR A 342 -33.72 4.63 0.60
CA TYR A 342 -33.28 4.79 -0.77
C TYR A 342 -33.99 3.75 -1.65
N SER A 343 -34.69 4.23 -2.67
CA SER A 343 -35.18 3.39 -3.77
C SER A 343 -34.22 3.47 -4.94
N TYR A 344 -34.00 2.35 -5.62
CA TYR A 344 -33.04 2.28 -6.72
C TYR A 344 -33.41 1.26 -7.81
N GLU A 345 -32.90 1.48 -9.01
CA GLU A 345 -32.96 0.55 -10.14
C GLU A 345 -31.64 -0.23 -10.23
N PHE A 346 -31.67 -1.54 -9.97
CA PHE A 346 -30.49 -2.39 -9.95
C PHE A 346 -30.18 -3.01 -11.32
N SER A 347 -28.89 -3.05 -11.68
CA SER A 347 -28.34 -3.76 -12.83
C SER A 347 -27.23 -4.70 -12.37
N LYS A 348 -27.34 -5.98 -12.73
CA LYS A 348 -26.28 -6.98 -12.46
C LYS A 348 -25.09 -6.71 -13.38
N LEU A 349 -23.88 -6.74 -12.84
CA LEU A 349 -22.67 -6.69 -13.67
C LEU A 349 -22.41 -8.08 -14.25
N ASP A 350 -22.35 -8.19 -15.57
CA ASP A 350 -21.87 -9.41 -16.22
C ASP A 350 -20.36 -9.56 -16.02
N LYS A 351 -19.85 -10.79 -15.97
CA LYS A 351 -18.39 -11.07 -15.86
C LYS A 351 -17.54 -10.40 -16.96
N LYS A 352 -18.16 -10.04 -18.10
CA LYS A 352 -17.54 -9.31 -19.20
C LYS A 352 -17.42 -7.81 -18.91
N ASP A 353 -18.27 -7.25 -18.05
CA ASP A 353 -18.31 -5.84 -17.70
C ASP A 353 -17.66 -5.54 -16.35
N SER A 354 -17.53 -6.54 -15.48
CA SER A 354 -16.89 -6.44 -14.16
C SER A 354 -15.36 -6.37 -14.22
N GLY A 355 -14.74 -6.57 -15.38
CA GLY A 355 -13.31 -6.82 -15.48
C GLY A 355 -12.88 -8.08 -14.71
N CYS A 356 -11.61 -8.50 -14.86
CA CYS A 356 -11.09 -9.69 -14.16
C CYS A 356 -9.84 -9.41 -13.33
N GLY A 357 -9.48 -8.14 -13.14
CA GLY A 357 -8.26 -7.71 -12.44
C GLY A 357 -6.96 -7.98 -13.20
N ASN A 358 -7.02 -8.57 -14.39
CA ASN A 358 -5.83 -8.93 -15.14
C ASN A 358 -5.04 -7.69 -15.57
N VAL A 359 -3.72 -7.74 -15.39
CA VAL A 359 -2.78 -6.73 -15.89
C VAL A 359 -2.35 -7.14 -17.29
N ILE A 360 -2.44 -6.22 -18.25
CA ILE A 360 -2.09 -6.41 -19.65
C ILE A 360 -0.95 -5.47 -19.95
N VAL A 361 0.20 -5.97 -20.36
CA VAL A 361 1.33 -5.14 -20.82
C VAL A 361 1.42 -5.25 -22.33
N SER A 362 1.37 -4.13 -23.04
CA SER A 362 1.28 -4.12 -24.51
C SER A 362 1.85 -2.84 -25.12
N THR A 363 2.56 -2.94 -26.23
CA THR A 363 3.04 -1.73 -26.94
C THR A 363 1.94 -1.02 -27.73
N LYS A 364 0.81 -1.70 -27.97
CA LYS A 364 -0.40 -1.13 -28.59
C LYS A 364 -1.55 -1.16 -27.60
N THR A 365 -2.43 -0.17 -27.68
CA THR A 365 -3.65 -0.14 -26.86
C THR A 365 -4.46 -1.42 -27.09
N PRO A 366 -4.67 -2.25 -26.05
CA PRO A 366 -5.49 -3.45 -26.18
C PRO A 366 -6.96 -3.07 -26.37
N GLU A 367 -7.65 -3.72 -27.31
CA GLU A 367 -9.09 -3.50 -27.53
C GLU A 367 -9.97 -4.26 -26.51
N LYS A 368 -9.46 -5.38 -26.00
CA LYS A 368 -10.15 -6.25 -25.04
C LYS A 368 -9.15 -7.02 -24.17
N CYS A 369 -9.61 -7.39 -22.98
CA CYS A 369 -8.86 -8.23 -22.08
C CYS A 369 -8.67 -9.63 -22.70
N PRO A 370 -7.43 -10.13 -22.82
CA PRO A 370 -7.17 -11.45 -23.39
C PRO A 370 -7.73 -12.59 -22.52
N ARG A 371 -7.96 -12.33 -21.22
CA ARG A 371 -8.43 -13.34 -20.26
C ARG A 371 -9.95 -13.47 -20.19
N CYS A 372 -10.69 -12.36 -20.14
CA CYS A 372 -12.15 -12.38 -19.98
C CYS A 372 -12.93 -11.74 -21.14
N GLY A 373 -12.26 -11.16 -22.13
CA GLY A 373 -12.89 -10.47 -23.25
C GLY A 373 -13.48 -9.09 -22.92
N SER A 374 -13.35 -8.62 -21.68
CA SER A 374 -13.83 -7.30 -21.26
C SER A 374 -13.16 -6.17 -22.05
N LYS A 375 -13.92 -5.16 -22.45
CA LYS A 375 -13.38 -3.93 -23.05
C LYS A 375 -13.07 -2.85 -22.01
N ASN A 376 -13.37 -3.10 -20.74
CA ASN A 376 -13.14 -2.15 -19.65
C ASN A 376 -11.68 -2.23 -19.20
N LEU A 377 -10.83 -1.53 -19.94
CA LEU A 377 -9.40 -1.47 -19.73
C LEU A 377 -9.00 -0.04 -19.35
N GLU A 378 -8.40 0.09 -18.18
CA GLU A 378 -7.87 1.36 -17.68
C GLU A 378 -6.34 1.31 -17.82
N GLN A 379 -5.75 2.24 -18.56
CA GLN A 379 -4.29 2.34 -18.61
C GLN A 379 -3.75 2.77 -17.24
N ASP A 380 -2.66 2.17 -16.79
CA ASP A 380 -1.95 2.56 -15.59
C ASP A 380 -1.69 4.07 -15.57
N SER A 381 -2.06 4.71 -14.46
CA SER A 381 -1.96 6.16 -14.25
C SER A 381 -0.52 6.65 -14.18
N ASP A 382 0.40 5.77 -13.79
CA ASP A 382 1.78 6.11 -13.57
C ASP A 382 2.50 6.36 -14.91
N VAL A 383 3.52 7.19 -14.81
CA VAL A 383 4.47 7.42 -15.90
C VAL A 383 5.79 6.76 -15.58
N PHE A 384 6.58 6.50 -16.62
CA PHE A 384 7.94 6.07 -16.45
C PHE A 384 8.78 7.12 -15.71
N ASP A 385 9.71 6.64 -14.90
CA ASP A 385 10.74 7.46 -14.28
C ASP A 385 11.51 8.27 -15.32
N THR A 386 11.81 9.52 -14.98
CA THR A 386 12.45 10.46 -15.92
C THR A 386 13.81 9.95 -16.40
N TRP A 387 14.61 9.29 -15.53
CA TRP A 387 15.90 8.72 -15.93
C TRP A 387 15.72 7.51 -16.83
N PHE A 388 14.67 6.71 -16.58
CA PHE A 388 14.29 5.61 -17.47
C PHE A 388 13.90 6.13 -18.85
N SER A 389 13.01 7.14 -18.92
CA SER A 389 12.60 7.75 -20.19
C SER A 389 13.74 8.45 -20.92
N SER A 390 14.62 9.18 -20.22
CA SER A 390 15.78 9.83 -20.86
C SER A 390 16.76 8.81 -21.44
N GLY A 391 16.93 7.67 -20.77
CA GLY A 391 17.74 6.56 -21.29
C GLY A 391 17.19 5.96 -22.58
N GLN A 392 15.90 6.14 -22.88
CA GLN A 392 15.28 5.68 -24.12
C GLN A 392 15.44 6.67 -25.28
N TRP A 393 15.72 7.95 -25.01
CA TRP A 393 15.75 9.01 -26.01
C TRP A 393 16.70 8.72 -27.20
N PRO A 394 17.94 8.24 -27.00
CA PRO A 394 18.82 7.91 -28.12
C PRO A 394 18.23 6.81 -29.02
N PHE A 395 17.53 5.84 -28.43
CA PHE A 395 16.93 4.72 -29.17
C PHE A 395 15.66 5.13 -29.92
N ALA A 396 14.83 5.98 -29.31
CA ALA A 396 13.57 6.44 -29.88
C ALA A 396 13.76 7.41 -31.05
N VAL A 397 14.72 8.33 -30.92
CA VAL A 397 14.93 9.38 -31.93
C VAL A 397 15.82 8.90 -33.08
N GLN A 398 16.83 8.06 -32.81
CA GLN A 398 17.81 7.67 -33.83
C GLN A 398 17.44 6.38 -34.58
N ASN A 399 16.26 5.79 -34.33
CA ASN A 399 15.84 4.50 -34.89
C ASN A 399 16.92 3.41 -34.74
N PHE A 400 17.69 3.46 -33.66
CA PHE A 400 18.89 2.63 -33.46
C PHE A 400 18.56 1.12 -33.46
N LEU A 401 17.29 0.77 -33.19
CA LEU A 401 16.75 -0.58 -33.19
C LEU A 401 16.55 -1.18 -34.60
N SER A 402 16.42 -0.36 -35.66
CA SER A 402 16.25 -0.82 -37.04
C SER A 402 17.58 -1.03 -37.78
N TYR A 403 18.68 -0.43 -37.32
CA TYR A 403 20.00 -0.59 -37.91
C TYR A 403 20.72 -1.82 -37.35
N GLY A 404 20.24 -3.01 -37.74
CA GLY A 404 20.71 -4.34 -37.32
C GLY A 404 22.19 -4.68 -37.59
N ARG A 405 23.03 -3.72 -38.00
CA ARG A 405 24.50 -3.87 -38.12
C ARG A 405 25.31 -2.64 -37.71
N TYR A 406 24.78 -1.43 -37.77
CA TYR A 406 25.54 -0.20 -37.44
C TYR A 406 25.46 0.21 -35.96
N GLY A 407 24.47 -0.28 -35.21
CA GLY A 407 24.37 -0.02 -33.77
C GLY A 407 25.46 -0.65 -32.91
N ASN A 408 26.28 -1.55 -33.48
CA ASN A 408 27.39 -2.20 -32.77
C ASN A 408 28.71 -1.41 -32.78
N ARG A 409 28.84 -0.35 -33.58
CA ARG A 409 30.14 0.35 -33.77
C ARG A 409 30.23 1.76 -33.18
N LEU A 410 29.11 2.42 -32.89
CA LEU A 410 29.12 3.74 -32.23
C LEU A 410 28.87 3.56 -30.73
N GLY A 411 29.96 3.30 -30.02
CA GLY A 411 30.00 3.13 -28.56
C GLY A 411 29.83 4.44 -27.80
N TYR A 412 28.68 5.08 -27.91
CA TYR A 412 28.25 6.07 -26.91
C TYR A 412 27.31 5.40 -25.91
N SER A 413 27.93 4.80 -24.90
CA SER A 413 27.25 4.30 -23.71
C SER A 413 26.85 5.48 -22.83
N PHE A 414 25.72 6.11 -23.14
CA PHE A 414 24.95 6.78 -22.11
C PHE A 414 24.17 5.70 -21.37
N PHE A 415 24.43 5.62 -20.06
CA PHE A 415 23.72 4.85 -19.03
C PHE A 415 22.56 3.97 -19.55
N LEU A 416 22.72 2.64 -19.39
CA LEU A 416 21.75 1.54 -19.63
C LEU A 416 21.97 0.70 -20.90
N GLY A 417 23.19 0.21 -21.09
CA GLY A 417 23.46 -0.97 -21.92
C GLY A 417 22.89 -2.26 -21.30
N GLY A 418 21.60 -2.51 -21.47
CA GLY A 418 20.95 -3.74 -20.98
C GLY A 418 19.53 -3.99 -21.50
N ALA A 419 18.81 -2.96 -21.96
CA ALA A 419 17.42 -3.10 -22.41
C ALA A 419 17.26 -3.89 -23.73
N HIS A 420 18.33 -4.06 -24.51
CA HIS A 420 18.29 -4.59 -25.88
C HIS A 420 17.89 -6.08 -25.96
N GLY A 421 18.16 -6.88 -24.92
CA GLY A 421 17.80 -8.30 -24.90
C GLY A 421 16.33 -8.59 -24.58
N TYR A 422 15.62 -7.64 -23.95
CA TYR A 422 14.28 -7.87 -23.41
C TYR A 422 13.17 -7.55 -24.41
N ALA A 423 13.32 -6.45 -25.15
CA ALA A 423 12.30 -6.01 -26.12
C ALA A 423 12.10 -7.02 -27.27
N ARG A 424 13.16 -7.65 -27.78
CA ARG A 424 13.06 -8.67 -28.85
C ARG A 424 12.44 -10.00 -28.39
N LYS A 425 12.54 -10.36 -27.12
CA LYS A 425 11.99 -11.63 -26.61
C LYS A 425 10.49 -11.60 -26.35
N ILE A 426 9.92 -10.43 -26.12
CA ILE A 426 8.48 -10.25 -25.94
C ILE A 426 7.73 -10.41 -27.28
N GLN A 427 8.37 -10.09 -28.41
CA GLN A 427 7.77 -10.24 -29.73
C GLN A 427 7.71 -11.69 -30.25
N ASN A 428 8.62 -12.57 -29.81
CA ASN A 428 8.80 -13.91 -30.38
C ASN A 428 8.36 -15.06 -29.47
N ARG A 429 7.63 -14.81 -28.38
CA ARG A 429 6.95 -15.89 -27.64
C ARG A 429 5.44 -15.78 -27.81
N LYS A 430 4.94 -16.39 -28.89
CA LYS A 430 3.67 -17.10 -28.82
C LYS A 430 3.77 -18.13 -27.67
N SER A 431 2.74 -18.21 -26.85
CA SER A 431 2.49 -19.20 -25.79
C SER A 431 3.57 -19.35 -24.70
N ALA A 432 3.30 -18.83 -23.50
CA ALA A 432 3.33 -19.54 -22.21
C ALA A 432 3.32 -18.54 -21.04
N PHE A 433 2.24 -18.63 -20.24
CA PHE A 433 1.83 -17.91 -19.02
C PHE A 433 1.10 -16.59 -19.20
#